data_AF-A0A6L4AE04-F1
#
_entry.id   AF-A0A6L4AE04-F1
#
_cell.length_a   1.000
_cell.length_b   1.000
_cell.length_c   1.000
_cell.angle_alpha   90.00
_cell.angle_beta   90.00
_cell.angle_gamma   90.00
#
_symmetry.space_group_name_H-M   'P 1'
#
loop_
_entity.id
_entity.type
_entity.pdbx_description
1 polymer ?
#
loop_
_entity_poly.entity_id
_entity_poly.type
_entity_poly.pdbx_seq_one_letter_code
_entity_poly.pdbx_strand_id
1 'polypeptide(L)'
;MNRELVFSMFQVDETGIIRTPGPFEGQNLYIPYFWYLHISGYREDVRDGIITFQIRMEDRAQFPELANQDVVHLKQHEDGMIIEI
;
A
#
# COMPACT_ATOMS: atom_id res chain seq x y z
N MET A 1 -9.84 -2.06 6.02
CA MET A 1 -9.17 -0.80 6.42
C MET A 1 -9.55 0.28 5.41
N ASN A 2 -9.69 1.56 5.79
CA ASN A 2 -9.98 2.67 4.86
C ASN A 2 -8.92 3.78 4.95
N ARG A 3 -8.87 4.71 3.99
CA ARG A 3 -7.85 5.80 3.91
C ARG A 3 -7.69 6.54 5.24
N GLU A 4 -8.79 6.94 5.89
CA GLU A 4 -8.79 7.70 7.15
C GLU A 4 -8.12 6.94 8.30
N LEU A 5 -8.39 5.64 8.43
CA LEU A 5 -7.73 4.80 9.41
C LEU A 5 -6.23 4.67 9.15
N VAL A 6 -5.82 4.59 7.88
CA VAL A 6 -4.39 4.56 7.53
C VAL A 6 -3.74 5.90 7.90
N PHE A 7 -4.37 7.03 7.57
CA PHE A 7 -3.87 8.37 7.96
C PHE A 7 -3.71 8.51 9.49
N SER A 8 -4.61 7.94 10.28
CA SER A 8 -4.52 8.00 11.74
C SER A 8 -3.35 7.19 12.31
N MET A 9 -2.87 6.17 11.58
CA MET A 9 -1.79 5.29 12.02
C MET A 9 -0.39 5.79 11.68
N PHE A 10 -0.26 6.69 10.71
CA PHE A 10 1.04 7.11 10.17
C PHE A 10 1.20 8.63 10.16
N GLN A 11 2.41 9.10 10.46
CA GLN A 11 2.84 10.44 10.11
C GLN A 11 3.08 10.47 8.61
N VAL A 12 2.41 11.38 7.92
CA VAL A 12 2.46 11.52 6.46
C VAL A 12 2.86 12.95 6.15
N ASP A 13 3.76 13.14 5.20
CA ASP A 13 4.11 14.48 4.74
C ASP A 13 3.06 15.04 3.76
N GLU A 14 3.26 16.29 3.34
CA GLU A 14 2.41 17.00 2.39
C GLU A 14 2.30 16.34 1.00
N THR A 15 3.19 15.40 0.69
CA THR A 15 3.18 14.65 -0.58
C THR A 15 2.49 13.29 -0.48
N GLY A 16 2.03 12.89 0.72
CA GLY A 16 1.39 11.58 0.93
C GLY A 16 2.36 10.46 1.29
N ILE A 17 3.62 10.80 1.61
CA ILE A 17 4.67 9.84 1.95
C ILE A 17 4.75 9.63 3.46
N ILE A 18 4.83 8.37 3.88
CA ILE A 18 4.93 7.97 5.28
C ILE A 18 6.31 8.31 5.84
N ARG A 19 6.32 8.99 6.99
CA ARG A 19 7.52 9.36 7.77
C ARG A 19 7.62 8.65 9.11
N THR A 20 6.59 7.90 9.50
CA THR A 20 6.67 7.01 10.67
C THR A 20 7.75 5.95 10.44
N PRO A 21 8.74 5.81 11.33
CA PRO A 21 9.73 4.75 11.23
C PRO A 21 9.08 3.37 11.27
N GLY A 22 9.45 2.50 10.32
CA GLY A 22 8.93 1.14 10.24
C GLY A 22 8.85 0.59 8.82
N PRO A 23 8.14 -0.54 8.63
CA PRO A 23 8.11 -1.27 7.35
C PRO A 23 7.63 -0.47 6.14
N PHE A 24 6.92 0.64 6.35
CA PHE A 24 6.33 1.47 5.29
C PHE A 24 6.99 2.85 5.18
N GLU A 25 8.09 3.09 5.89
CA GLU A 25 8.77 4.38 5.85
C GLU A 25 9.21 4.74 4.42
N GLY A 26 8.89 5.95 3.98
CA GLY A 26 9.21 6.43 2.63
C GLY A 26 8.22 5.98 1.55
N GLN A 27 7.16 5.25 1.89
CA GLN A 27 6.17 4.76 0.93
C GLN A 27 4.92 5.63 0.89
N ASN A 28 4.14 5.51 -0.19
CA ASN A 28 2.82 6.12 -0.30
C ASN A 28 1.83 5.51 0.71
N LEU A 29 0.86 6.30 1.16
CA LEU A 29 -0.10 5.86 2.17
C LEU A 29 -0.99 4.68 1.75
N TYR A 30 -1.22 4.47 0.46
CA TYR A 30 -1.98 3.29 0.00
C TYR A 30 -1.23 1.97 0.22
N ILE A 31 0.09 1.99 0.43
CA ILE A 31 0.90 0.78 0.58
C ILE A 31 0.49 -0.04 1.83
N PRO A 32 0.38 0.56 3.04
CA PRO A 32 -0.18 -0.15 4.19
C PRO A 32 -1.59 -0.70 3.96
N TYR A 33 -2.43 -0.04 3.15
CA TYR A 33 -3.78 -0.52 2.82
C TYR A 33 -3.72 -1.83 2.03
N PHE A 34 -2.94 -1.87 0.95
CA PHE A 34 -2.80 -3.09 0.15
C PHE A 34 -2.07 -4.20 0.92
N TRP A 35 -1.07 -3.87 1.73
CA TRP A 35 -0.44 -4.83 2.62
C TRP A 35 -1.44 -5.44 3.62
N TYR A 36 -2.33 -4.61 4.18
CA TYR A 36 -3.39 -5.08 5.06
C TYR A 36 -4.35 -6.04 4.35
N LEU A 37 -4.68 -5.79 3.08
CA LEU A 37 -5.51 -6.71 2.28
C LEU A 37 -4.83 -8.07 2.14
N HIS A 38 -3.52 -8.10 1.84
CA HIS A 38 -2.74 -9.34 1.76
C HIS A 38 -2.83 -10.14 3.07
N ILE A 39 -2.46 -9.53 4.20
CA ILE A 39 -2.45 -10.24 5.50
C ILE A 39 -3.85 -10.66 5.96
N SER A 40 -4.90 -9.99 5.47
CA SER A 40 -6.30 -10.31 5.77
C SER A 40 -6.84 -11.46 4.90
N GLY A 41 -6.03 -12.03 4.01
CA GLY A 41 -6.40 -13.13 3.14
C GLY A 41 -7.27 -12.72 1.95
N TYR A 42 -7.14 -11.47 1.49
CA TYR A 42 -7.69 -11.07 0.21
C TYR A 42 -7.10 -11.93 -0.91
N ARG A 43 -7.82 -12.13 -2.01
CA ARG A 43 -7.28 -12.88 -3.15
C ARG A 43 -6.45 -11.95 -4.02
N GLU A 44 -5.14 -12.06 -3.89
CA GLU A 44 -4.13 -11.46 -4.78
C GLU A 44 -3.45 -12.54 -5.65
N ASP A 45 -2.78 -12.08 -6.71
CA ASP A 45 -1.80 -12.92 -7.42
C ASP A 45 -0.44 -12.76 -6.74
N VAL A 46 0.10 -13.86 -6.22
CA VAL A 46 1.43 -13.88 -5.59
C VAL A 46 2.36 -14.74 -6.42
N ARG A 47 3.41 -14.11 -6.96
CA ARG A 47 4.41 -14.78 -7.79
C ARG A 47 5.80 -14.28 -7.43
N ASP A 48 6.72 -15.20 -7.14
CA ASP A 48 8.11 -14.88 -6.79
C ASP A 48 8.25 -13.86 -5.63
N GLY A 49 7.32 -13.91 -4.66
CA GLY A 49 7.26 -12.99 -3.51
C GLY A 49 6.74 -11.59 -3.84
N ILE A 50 6.26 -11.38 -5.07
CA ILE A 50 5.59 -10.16 -5.51
C ILE A 50 4.09 -10.36 -5.39
N ILE A 51 3.44 -9.43 -4.69
CA ILE A 51 2.01 -9.42 -4.42
C ILE A 51 1.37 -8.41 -5.38
N THR A 52 0.47 -8.86 -6.24
CA THR A 52 -0.15 -8.03 -7.28
C THR A 52 -1.61 -7.74 -6.95
N PHE A 53 -1.94 -6.45 -6.84
CA PHE A 53 -3.30 -5.96 -6.66
C PHE A 53 -3.81 -5.29 -7.93
N GLN A 54 -5.03 -5.66 -8.35
CA GLN A 54 -5.76 -4.93 -9.38
C GLN A 54 -6.49 -3.74 -8.74
N ILE A 55 -6.21 -2.53 -9.22
CA ILE A 55 -6.79 -1.30 -8.67
C ILE A 55 -8.24 -1.16 -9.14
N ARG A 56 -9.18 -1.16 -8.19
CA ARG A 56 -10.61 -1.00 -8.44
C ARG A 56 -11.04 0.45 -8.34
N MET A 57 -12.26 0.73 -8.79
CA MET A 57 -12.85 2.07 -8.68
C MET A 57 -12.94 2.52 -7.21
N GLU A 58 -13.23 1.60 -6.29
CA GLU A 58 -13.30 1.85 -4.84
C GLU A 58 -11.94 2.23 -4.26
N ASP A 59 -10.86 1.62 -4.75
CA ASP A 59 -9.50 1.97 -4.34
C ASP A 59 -9.14 3.37 -4.82
N ARG A 60 -9.48 3.73 -6.07
CA ARG A 60 -9.27 5.09 -6.61
C ARG A 60 -10.09 6.15 -5.88
N ALA A 61 -11.29 5.79 -5.40
CA ALA A 61 -12.11 6.69 -4.59
C ALA A 61 -11.46 6.99 -3.22
N GLN A 62 -10.75 6.01 -2.65
CA GLN A 62 -10.02 6.16 -1.40
C GLN A 62 -8.61 6.73 -1.58
N PHE A 63 -7.99 6.49 -2.73
CA PHE A 63 -6.63 6.90 -3.04
C PHE A 63 -6.61 7.51 -4.45
N PRO A 64 -6.98 8.79 -4.59
CA PRO A 64 -7.01 9.50 -5.88
C PRO A 64 -5.67 9.50 -6.63
N GLU A 65 -4.56 9.35 -5.90
CA GLU A 65 -3.22 9.18 -6.44
C GLU A 65 -3.07 7.94 -7.35
N LEU A 66 -3.93 6.93 -7.18
CA LEU A 66 -4.00 5.73 -8.01
C LEU A 66 -4.77 5.92 -9.33
N ALA A 67 -5.25 7.13 -9.65
CA ALA A 67 -6.14 7.35 -10.80
C ALA A 67 -5.57 6.84 -12.14
N ASN A 68 -4.25 6.88 -12.29
CA ASN A 68 -3.54 6.48 -13.51
C ASN A 68 -2.82 5.13 -13.39
N GLN A 69 -3.09 4.37 -12.33
CA GLN A 69 -2.51 3.04 -12.12
C GLN A 69 -3.61 1.98 -12.27
N ASP A 70 -3.25 0.85 -12.89
CA ASP A 70 -4.12 -0.33 -13.02
C ASP A 70 -3.75 -1.41 -12.01
N VAL A 71 -2.50 -1.45 -11.59
CA VAL A 71 -1.96 -2.44 -10.65
C VAL A 71 -1.02 -1.80 -9.64
N VAL A 72 -0.97 -2.38 -8.44
CA VAL A 72 0.08 -2.16 -7.44
C VAL A 72 0.82 -3.47 -7.23
N HIS A 73 2.15 -3.44 -7.33
CA HIS A 73 3.00 -4.57 -6.97
C HIS A 73 3.69 -4.27 -5.65
N LEU A 74 3.51 -5.13 -4.66
CA LEU A 74 4.22 -5.03 -3.40
C LEU A 74 5.25 -6.15 -3.26
N LYS A 75 6.38 -5.82 -2.64
CA LYS A 75 7.36 -6.82 -2.22
C LYS A 75 7.86 -6.50 -0.83
N GLN A 76 7.92 -7.54 0.02
CA GLN A 76 8.63 -7.46 1.28
C GLN A 76 10.12 -7.78 1.07
N HIS A 77 10.99 -6.89 1.52
CA HIS A 77 12.43 -7.05 1.52
C HIS A 77 12.91 -7.84 2.75
N GLU A 78 14.16 -8.33 2.69
CA GLU A 78 14.78 -9.11 3.76
C GLU A 78 14.94 -8.33 5.08
N ASP A 79 15.02 -7.00 5.01
CA ASP A 79 15.06 -6.08 6.16
C ASP A 79 13.67 -5.81 6.77
N GLY A 80 12.62 -6.40 6.20
CA GLY A 80 11.24 -6.22 6.63
C GLY A 80 10.53 -5.02 6.01
N MET A 81 11.19 -4.24 5.14
CA MET A 81 10.57 -3.13 4.42
C MET A 81 9.58 -3.65 3.38
N ILE A 82 8.49 -2.92 3.18
CA ILE A 82 7.45 -3.23 2.19
C ILE A 82 7.47 -2.10 1.18
N ILE A 83 7.81 -2.41 -0.06
CA ILE A 83 7.95 -1.41 -1.13
C ILE A 83 7.05 -1.71 -2.31
N GLU A 84 6.68 -0.66 -3.02
CA GLU A 84 6.13 -0.76 -4.38
C GLU A 84 7.25 -1.01 -5.41
N ILE A 85 7.01 -1.87 -6.40
CA ILE A 85 7.97 -2.20 -7.49
C ILE A 85 7.42 -2.04 -8.90
#